data_AF-A0ABD1P184-F1
#
_entry.id   AF-A0ABD1P184-F1
#
_cell.length_a   1.000
_cell.length_b   1.000
_cell.length_c   1.000
_cell.angle_alpha   90.00
_cell.angle_beta   90.00
_cell.angle_gamma   90.00
#
_symmetry.space_group_name_H-M   'P 1'
#
loop_
_entity.id
_entity.type
_entity.pdbx_description
1 polymer ?
#
loop_
_entity_poly.entity_id
_entity_poly.type
_entity_poly.pdbx_seq_one_letter_code
_entity_poly.pdbx_strand_id
1 'polypeptide(L)'
;MPRSKKHVSLVVNSWPILGGLLRFLKGHVVMLREEYPKLGSVFTLKLLNKNITFLIGPEVSAHFFKVPESNLSQQEVYQFNVPTFGPGVVFDVDYSIRQEQFRFFTKALRVYKLKGYVDQMVTEAEVFPQTVGCG
;
A
#
# COMPACT_ATOMS: atom_id res chain seq x y z
N MET A 1 -1.46 -12.11 38.97
CA MET A 1 -0.47 -11.96 37.86
C MET A 1 -1.13 -12.42 36.57
N PRO A 2 -1.19 -11.62 35.50
CA PRO A 2 -1.72 -12.10 34.23
C PRO A 2 -0.70 -13.04 33.58
N ARG A 3 -1.16 -14.23 33.17
CA ARG A 3 -0.37 -15.29 32.51
C ARG A 3 0.26 -14.77 31.21
N SER A 4 1.57 -14.99 31.07
CA SER A 4 2.29 -14.85 29.79
C SER A 4 1.63 -15.73 28.73
N LYS A 5 1.07 -15.10 27.69
CA LYS A 5 0.49 -15.82 26.54
C LYS A 5 1.63 -16.51 25.80
N LYS A 6 1.51 -17.84 25.61
CA LYS A 6 2.45 -18.66 24.84
C LYS A 6 2.80 -17.97 23.52
N HIS A 7 4.09 -17.84 23.24
CA HIS A 7 4.63 -17.19 22.04
C HIS A 7 4.32 -18.06 20.81
N VAL A 8 3.07 -18.00 20.32
CA VAL A 8 2.74 -18.53 19.00
C VAL A 8 3.64 -17.79 18.02
N SER A 9 4.49 -18.53 17.30
CA SER A 9 5.32 -17.93 16.26
C SER A 9 4.42 -17.20 15.28
N LEU A 10 4.46 -15.87 15.30
CA LEU A 10 3.73 -15.01 14.38
C LEU A 10 4.37 -15.03 12.98
N VAL A 11 5.06 -16.11 12.61
CA VAL A 11 5.84 -16.23 11.38
C VAL A 11 5.24 -17.32 10.52
N VAL A 12 4.97 -17.00 9.25
CA VAL A 12 4.46 -17.97 8.28
C VAL A 12 5.48 -19.10 8.11
N ASN A 13 5.03 -20.34 8.32
CA ASN A 13 5.89 -21.51 8.13
C ASN A 13 6.14 -21.72 6.63
N SER A 14 7.39 -21.60 6.20
CA SER A 14 7.79 -21.75 4.80
C SER A 14 9.25 -22.19 4.69
N TRP A 15 9.61 -22.81 3.56
CA TRP A 15 10.98 -23.23 3.30
C TRP A 15 11.93 -22.03 3.46
N PRO A 16 13.06 -22.18 4.16
CA PRO A 16 13.96 -21.06 4.46
C PRO A 16 14.37 -20.34 3.16
N ILE A 17 14.41 -19.01 3.23
CA ILE A 17 14.86 -18.08 2.18
C ILE A 17 13.86 -17.91 1.02
N LEU A 18 13.38 -18.98 0.37
CA LEU A 18 12.59 -18.90 -0.87
C LEU A 18 11.11 -19.30 -0.74
N GLY A 19 10.74 -20.09 0.28
CA GLY A 19 9.39 -20.66 0.38
C GLY A 19 8.30 -19.59 0.53
N GLY A 20 8.57 -18.57 1.35
CA GLY A 20 7.64 -17.46 1.58
C GLY A 20 7.43 -16.61 0.32
N LEU A 21 8.52 -16.31 -0.40
CA LEU A 21 8.49 -15.53 -1.64
C LEU A 21 7.69 -16.25 -2.73
N LEU A 22 7.96 -17.53 -2.98
CA LEU A 22 7.26 -18.30 -4.02
C LEU A 22 5.76 -18.39 -3.76
N ARG A 23 5.37 -18.62 -2.50
CA ARG A 23 3.96 -18.66 -2.11
C ARG A 23 3.29 -17.30 -2.23
N PHE A 24 3.99 -16.22 -1.89
CA PHE A 24 3.50 -14.86 -2.07
C PHE A 24 3.28 -14.52 -3.55
N LEU A 25 4.25 -14.84 -4.42
CA LEU A 25 4.16 -14.57 -5.86
C LEU A 25 3.06 -15.39 -6.55
N LYS A 26 2.81 -16.63 -6.13
CA LYS A 26 1.72 -17.47 -6.67
C LYS A 26 0.32 -16.95 -6.34
N GLY A 27 0.17 -16.18 -5.25
CA GLY A 27 -1.13 -15.68 -4.84
C GLY A 27 -1.11 -15.13 -3.42
N HIS A 28 -0.64 -13.89 -3.27
CA HIS A 28 -0.56 -13.22 -1.97
C HIS A 28 -1.92 -13.21 -1.23
N VAL A 29 -3.04 -12.94 -1.91
CA VAL A 29 -4.38 -12.95 -1.30
C VAL A 29 -4.74 -14.33 -0.74
N VAL A 30 -4.46 -15.40 -1.49
CA VAL A 30 -4.75 -16.79 -1.06
C VAL A 30 -3.93 -17.13 0.17
N MET A 31 -2.63 -16.82 0.15
CA MET A 31 -1.75 -17.02 1.30
C MET A 31 -2.24 -16.27 2.54
N LEU A 32 -2.65 -15.01 2.41
CA LEU A 32 -3.20 -14.24 3.53
C LEU A 32 -4.48 -14.85 4.09
N ARG A 33 -5.39 -15.33 3.23
CA ARG A 33 -6.63 -16.01 3.66
C ARG A 33 -6.34 -17.31 4.41
N GLU A 34 -5.28 -18.03 4.07
CA GLU A 34 -4.88 -19.27 4.73
C GLU A 34 -4.14 -19.05 6.05
N GLU A 35 -3.32 -18.00 6.15
CA GLU A 35 -2.49 -17.73 7.33
C GLU A 35 -3.21 -16.91 8.40
N TYR A 36 -4.09 -15.99 8.00
CA TYR A 36 -4.82 -15.13 8.95
C TYR A 36 -5.64 -15.92 10.00
N PRO A 37 -6.40 -16.98 9.66
CA PRO A 37 -7.12 -17.79 10.66
C PRO A 37 -6.18 -18.55 11.62
N LYS A 38 -4.94 -18.80 11.24
CA LYS A 38 -3.95 -19.58 12.01
C LYS A 38 -3.11 -18.69 12.92
N LEU A 39 -2.70 -17.52 12.41
CA LEU A 39 -1.74 -16.63 13.06
C LEU A 39 -2.40 -15.37 13.65
N GLY A 40 -3.64 -15.09 13.28
CA GLY A 40 -4.41 -13.95 13.74
C GLY A 40 -4.10 -12.66 12.98
N SER A 41 -4.40 -11.53 13.63
CA SER A 41 -4.33 -10.19 13.04
C SER A 41 -2.91 -9.66 12.78
N VAL A 42 -1.87 -10.25 13.37
CA VAL A 42 -0.49 -9.80 13.20
C VAL A 42 0.40 -11.00 12.92
N PHE A 43 1.00 -11.06 11.73
CA PHE A 43 1.95 -12.09 11.37
C PHE A 43 2.96 -11.62 10.34
N THR A 44 4.10 -12.29 10.26
CA THR A 44 5.27 -11.91 9.49
C THR A 44 5.62 -13.01 8.49
N LEU A 45 5.83 -12.60 7.24
CA LEU A 45 6.41 -13.41 6.20
C LEU A 45 7.86 -12.99 5.98
N LYS A 46 8.78 -13.95 6.00
CA LYS A 46 10.18 -13.72 5.65
C LYS A 46 10.34 -13.84 4.14
N LEU A 47 10.68 -12.73 3.45
CA LEU A 47 10.99 -12.70 2.02
C LEU A 47 12.47 -12.37 1.86
N LEU A 48 13.30 -13.37 1.57
CA LEU A 48 14.74 -13.19 1.40
C LEU A 48 15.36 -12.47 2.61
N ASN A 49 15.80 -11.22 2.43
CA ASN A 49 16.39 -10.35 3.43
C ASN A 49 15.41 -9.37 4.07
N LYS A 50 14.13 -9.36 3.66
CA LYS A 50 13.08 -8.49 4.22
C LYS A 50 12.05 -9.28 5.01
N ASN A 51 11.57 -8.67 6.09
CA ASN A 51 10.43 -9.18 6.86
C ASN A 51 9.21 -8.32 6.51
N ILE A 52 8.14 -8.95 6.01
CA ILE A 52 6.87 -8.28 5.75
C ILE A 52 5.89 -8.69 6.84
N THR A 53 5.48 -7.73 7.67
CA THR A 53 4.50 -7.94 8.73
C THR A 53 3.12 -7.45 8.28
N PHE A 54 2.15 -8.34 8.27
CA PHE A 54 0.76 -8.06 7.98
C PHE A 54 0.02 -7.65 9.25
N LEU A 55 -0.72 -6.55 9.17
CA LEU A 55 -1.64 -6.07 10.21
C LEU A 55 -3.05 -6.08 9.60
N ILE A 56 -3.87 -7.06 9.99
CA ILE A 56 -5.18 -7.32 9.39
C ILE A 56 -6.28 -7.20 10.43
N GLY A 57 -7.24 -6.31 10.17
CA GLY A 57 -8.44 -6.10 10.98
C GLY A 57 -8.45 -4.75 11.70
N PRO A 58 -9.65 -4.29 12.12
CA PRO A 58 -9.84 -2.92 12.64
C PRO A 58 -8.97 -2.61 13.85
N GLU A 59 -8.73 -3.60 14.71
CA GLU A 59 -8.00 -3.42 15.98
C GLU A 59 -6.51 -3.10 15.80
N VAL A 60 -5.94 -3.44 14.64
CA VAL A 60 -4.53 -3.19 14.32
C VAL A 60 -4.36 -2.15 13.20
N SER A 61 -5.37 -1.96 12.35
CA SER A 61 -5.35 -0.99 11.26
C SER A 61 -5.15 0.45 11.76
N ALA A 62 -5.82 0.83 12.84
CA ALA A 62 -5.70 2.20 13.38
C ALA A 62 -4.25 2.52 13.80
N HIS A 63 -3.51 1.53 14.31
CA HIS A 63 -2.10 1.69 14.61
C HIS A 63 -1.31 1.90 13.31
N PHE A 64 -1.47 1.03 12.32
CA PHE A 64 -0.75 1.14 11.04
C PHE A 64 -0.91 2.51 10.37
N PHE A 65 -2.13 3.06 10.30
CA PHE A 65 -2.39 4.33 9.62
C PHE A 65 -2.03 5.59 10.42
N LYS A 66 -1.85 5.49 11.74
CA LYS A 66 -1.55 6.64 12.62
C LYS A 66 -0.09 6.72 13.04
N VAL A 67 0.69 5.67 12.78
CA VAL A 67 2.12 5.66 13.12
C VAL A 67 2.84 6.75 12.31
N PRO A 68 3.73 7.53 12.94
CA PRO A 68 4.46 8.59 12.24
C PRO A 68 5.39 8.03 11.15
N GLU A 69 5.63 8.83 10.11
CA GLU A 69 6.52 8.48 8.98
C GLU A 69 7.94 8.10 9.45
N SER A 70 8.41 8.64 10.58
CA SER A 70 9.70 8.28 11.20
C SER A 70 9.80 6.82 11.64
N ASN A 71 8.66 6.18 11.89
CA ASN A 71 8.57 4.80 12.37
C ASN A 71 8.15 3.84 11.25
N LEU A 72 7.23 4.28 10.37
CA LEU A 72 6.82 3.54 9.19
C LEU A 72 6.91 4.46 7.97
N SER A 73 8.05 4.39 7.27
CA SER A 73 8.32 5.22 6.10
C SER A 73 7.68 4.64 4.84
N GLN A 74 6.93 5.47 4.12
CA GLN A 74 6.43 5.12 2.79
C GLN A 74 7.51 5.28 1.73
N GLN A 75 8.49 6.15 1.98
CA GLN A 75 9.57 6.44 1.05
C GLN A 75 10.31 5.16 0.63
N GLU A 76 10.74 4.33 1.59
CA GLU A 76 11.50 3.11 1.30
C GLU A 76 10.77 2.19 0.31
N VAL A 77 9.44 2.08 0.45
CA VAL A 77 8.63 1.17 -0.36
C VAL A 77 8.31 1.78 -1.73
N TYR A 78 8.20 3.10 -1.85
CA TYR A 78 7.83 3.78 -3.10
C TYR A 78 9.02 4.33 -3.90
N GLN A 79 10.27 4.11 -3.50
CA GLN A 79 11.45 4.53 -4.26
C GLN A 79 11.47 4.02 -5.71
N PHE A 80 10.84 2.87 -5.99
CA PHE A 80 10.74 2.35 -7.36
C PHE A 80 9.93 3.25 -8.31
N ASN A 81 9.18 4.22 -7.78
CA ASN A 81 8.40 5.18 -8.56
C ASN A 81 9.24 6.38 -9.06
N VAL A 82 10.42 6.63 -8.48
CA VAL A 82 11.25 7.79 -8.81
C VAL A 82 11.65 7.84 -10.29
N PRO A 83 12.04 6.73 -10.95
CA PRO A 83 12.34 6.76 -12.37
C PRO A 83 11.15 7.17 -13.27
N THR A 84 9.92 6.96 -12.81
CA THR A 84 8.69 7.29 -13.56
C THR A 84 8.25 8.73 -13.34
N PHE A 85 8.26 9.22 -12.09
CA PHE A 85 7.78 10.58 -11.76
C PHE A 85 8.88 11.65 -11.80
N GLY A 86 10.14 11.22 -11.79
CA GLY A 86 11.30 12.10 -11.71
C GLY A 86 11.77 12.34 -10.27
N PRO A 87 13.00 12.85 -10.13
CA PRO A 87 13.57 13.21 -8.83
C PRO A 87 12.91 14.47 -8.25
N GLY A 88 13.00 14.64 -6.93
CA GLY A 88 12.53 15.84 -6.23
C GLY A 88 11.00 15.96 -6.09
N VAL A 89 10.25 14.89 -6.35
CA VAL A 89 8.79 14.87 -6.21
C VAL A 89 8.29 13.69 -5.38
N VAL A 90 7.22 13.95 -4.62
CA VAL A 90 6.43 13.02 -3.81
C VAL A 90 7.28 12.12 -2.91
N PHE A 91 7.67 10.94 -3.39
CA PHE A 91 8.41 9.94 -2.61
C PHE A 91 9.93 10.14 -2.66
N ASP A 92 10.43 11.10 -3.44
CA ASP A 92 11.86 11.46 -3.51
C ASP A 92 12.22 12.70 -2.66
N VAL A 93 11.31 13.17 -1.81
CA VAL A 93 11.52 14.32 -0.94
C VAL A 93 11.19 14.01 0.52
N ASP A 94 11.72 14.84 1.42
CA ASP A 94 11.41 14.82 2.84
C ASP A 94 9.90 14.90 3.09
N TYR A 95 9.46 14.28 4.19
CA TYR A 95 8.04 14.18 4.52
C TYR A 95 7.33 15.54 4.64
N SER A 96 8.02 16.59 5.10
CA SER A 96 7.49 17.96 5.16
C SER A 96 7.20 18.52 3.77
N ILE A 97 8.17 18.41 2.85
CA ILE A 97 8.04 18.86 1.45
C ILE A 97 6.95 18.04 0.74
N ARG A 98 6.92 16.73 0.96
CA ARG A 98 5.89 15.84 0.44
C ARG A 98 4.50 16.32 0.84
N GLN A 99 4.29 16.66 2.12
CA GLN A 99 3.01 17.17 2.60
C GLN A 99 2.61 18.48 1.90
N GLU A 100 3.56 19.37 1.63
CA GLU A 100 3.30 20.60 0.86
C GLU A 100 2.89 20.30 -0.59
N GLN A 101 3.56 19.36 -1.24
CA GLN A 101 3.20 18.90 -2.58
C GLN A 101 1.80 18.28 -2.60
N PHE A 102 1.47 17.39 -1.65
CA PHE A 102 0.11 16.85 -1.49
C PHE A 102 -0.93 17.93 -1.23
N ARG A 103 -0.59 18.99 -0.49
CA ARG A 103 -1.49 20.13 -0.29
C ARG A 103 -1.81 20.84 -1.62
N PHE A 104 -0.86 20.93 -2.55
CA PHE A 104 -1.15 21.46 -3.90
C PHE A 104 -2.07 20.52 -4.69
N PHE A 105 -1.82 19.21 -4.70
CA PHE A 105 -2.67 18.23 -5.37
C PHE A 105 -4.11 18.22 -4.83
N THR A 106 -4.26 18.19 -3.50
CA THR A 106 -5.59 18.16 -2.86
C THR A 106 -6.41 19.43 -3.10
N LYS A 107 -5.79 20.58 -3.39
CA LYS A 107 -6.51 21.79 -3.80
C LYS A 107 -7.18 21.63 -5.16
N ALA A 108 -6.54 20.92 -6.10
CA ALA A 108 -7.12 20.64 -7.41
C ALA A 108 -8.28 19.63 -7.32
N LEU A 109 -8.29 18.77 -6.30
CA LEU A 109 -9.30 17.74 -6.07
C LEU A 109 -10.46 18.18 -5.15
N ARG A 110 -10.62 19.49 -4.89
CA ARG A 110 -11.74 20.00 -4.08
C ARG A 110 -13.06 19.92 -4.86
N VAL A 111 -14.16 19.71 -4.15
CA VAL A 111 -15.52 19.54 -4.73
C VAL A 111 -15.86 20.59 -5.79
N TYR A 112 -15.56 21.87 -5.56
CA TYR A 112 -15.86 22.93 -6.53
C TYR A 112 -15.04 22.83 -7.83
N LYS A 113 -13.81 22.31 -7.77
CA LYS A 113 -13.00 21.99 -8.95
C LYS A 113 -13.50 20.73 -9.63
N LEU A 114 -13.78 19.69 -8.85
CA LEU A 114 -14.29 18.40 -9.36
C LEU A 114 -15.58 18.57 -10.16
N LYS A 115 -16.52 19.41 -9.69
CA LYS A 115 -17.74 19.74 -10.44
C LYS A 115 -17.44 20.28 -11.85
N GLY A 116 -16.39 21.10 -12.00
CA GLY A 116 -15.96 21.59 -13.30
C GLY A 116 -15.27 20.55 -14.19
N TYR A 117 -14.80 19.44 -13.63
CA TYR A 117 -14.19 18.35 -14.41
C TYR A 117 -15.22 17.34 -14.93
N VAL A 118 -16.45 17.32 -14.39
CA VAL A 118 -17.49 16.36 -14.77
C VAL A 118 -17.79 16.43 -16.27
N ASP A 119 -18.02 17.64 -16.80
CA ASP A 119 -18.37 17.82 -18.21
C ASP A 119 -17.25 17.34 -19.15
N GLN A 120 -15.99 17.53 -18.75
CA GLN A 120 -14.82 17.04 -19.49
C GLN A 120 -14.77 15.50 -19.47
N MET A 121 -14.99 14.87 -18.31
CA MET A 121 -15.02 13.42 -18.18
C MET A 121 -16.15 12.79 -19.02
N VAL A 122 -17.34 13.39 -19.02
CA VAL A 122 -18.48 12.93 -19.84
C VAL A 122 -18.15 13.05 -21.32
N THR A 123 -17.63 14.20 -21.75
CA THR A 123 -17.25 14.44 -23.15
C THR A 123 -16.24 13.40 -23.63
N GLU A 124 -15.16 13.16 -22.88
CA GLU A 124 -14.15 12.15 -23.24
C GLU A 124 -14.74 10.73 -23.29
N ALA A 125 -15.66 10.39 -22.37
CA ALA A 125 -16.32 9.08 -22.37
C ALA A 125 -17.27 8.87 -23.58
N GLU A 126 -17.86 9.94 -24.11
CA GLU A 126 -18.72 9.90 -25.30
C GLU A 126 -17.92 9.90 -26.61
N VAL A 127 -16.81 10.66 -26.65
CA VAL A 127 -15.95 10.83 -27.83
C VAL A 127 -14.99 9.66 -28.03
N PHE A 128 -14.43 9.11 -26.94
CA PHE A 128 -13.42 8.06 -27.03
C PHE A 128 -13.91 6.84 -27.82
N PRO A 129 -15.11 6.26 -27.58
CA PRO A 129 -15.63 5.13 -28.34
C PRO A 129 -15.81 5.41 -29.84
N GLN A 130 -16.16 6.66 -30.21
CA GLN A 130 -16.31 7.06 -31.61
C GLN A 130 -14.96 7.17 -32.31
N THR A 131 -13.93 7.57 -31.57
CA THR A 131 -12.57 7.74 -32.09
C THR A 131 -11.85 6.40 -32.23
N VAL A 132 -12.09 5.43 -31.33
CA VAL A 132 -11.48 4.10 -31.41
C VAL A 132 -12.29 3.09 -32.24
N GLY A 133 -13.58 3.35 -32.50
CA GLY A 133 -14.48 2.50 -33.29
C GLY A 133 -14.46 2.76 -34.79
N CYS A 134 -13.71 3.77 -35.26
CA CYS A 134 -13.42 3.97 -36.68
C CYS A 134 -12.09 3.29 -37.03
N GLY A 135 -12.15 1.96 -37.20
CA GLY A 135 -11.07 1.10 -37.68
C GLY A 135 -11.64 -0.22 -38.17
#